data_AF-A0A2R6FSH3-F1
#
_entry.id   AF-A0A2R6FSH3-F1
#
_cell.length_a   1.000
_cell.length_b   1.000
_cell.length_c   1.000
_cell.angle_alpha   90.00
_cell.angle_beta   90.00
_cell.angle_gamma   90.00
#
_symmetry.space_group_name_H-M   'P 1'
#
loop_
_entity.id
_entity.type
_entity.pdbx_description
1 polymer ?
#
loop_
_entity_poly.entity_id
_entity_poly.type
_entity_poly.pdbx_seq_one_letter_code
_entity_poly.pdbx_strand_id
1 'polypeptide(L)' 'MGSLGFGDVTVSRVFIVECATPPAVTPLILLIEFGDSTEVGGVTVSEFASTVVMATMLVSIPALTLLLALLRSETV' A
#
# COMPACT_ATOMS: atom_id res chain seq x y z
N MET A 1 14.57 -2.70 -18.43
CA MET A 1 14.12 -3.90 -17.68
C MET A 1 12.85 -4.48 -18.30
N GLY A 2 12.79 -5.78 -18.58
CA GLY A 2 12.43 -6.76 -17.55
C GLY A 2 10.92 -6.81 -17.41
N SER A 3 10.22 -7.09 -18.52
CA SER A 3 8.90 -7.71 -18.54
C SER A 3 8.78 -8.62 -17.31
N LEU A 4 7.89 -8.31 -16.37
CA LEU A 4 7.60 -9.18 -15.21
C LEU A 4 6.89 -10.49 -15.64
N GLY A 5 7.19 -10.98 -16.84
CA GLY A 5 6.36 -11.90 -17.63
C GLY A 5 5.33 -11.19 -18.50
N PHE A 6 5.15 -9.86 -18.40
CA PHE A 6 4.21 -9.12 -19.24
C PHE A 6 4.85 -8.76 -20.60
N GLY A 7 4.16 -9.05 -21.71
CA GLY A 7 4.64 -8.70 -23.06
C GLY A 7 4.67 -7.19 -23.35
N ASP A 8 4.14 -6.37 -22.44
CA ASP A 8 4.03 -4.92 -22.56
C ASP A 8 4.65 -4.21 -21.34
N VAL A 9 5.54 -3.25 -21.60
CA VAL A 9 6.26 -2.48 -20.57
C VAL A 9 5.33 -1.52 -19.82
N THR A 10 4.32 -0.97 -20.49
CA THR A 10 3.30 -0.11 -19.87
C THR A 10 2.52 -0.88 -18.81
N VAL A 11 2.11 -2.11 -19.13
CA VAL A 11 1.39 -2.98 -18.19
C VAL A 11 2.27 -3.30 -16.97
N SER A 12 3.54 -3.61 -17.20
CA SER A 12 4.51 -3.85 -16.11
C SER A 12 4.63 -2.64 -15.18
N ARG A 13 4.69 -1.42 -15.75
CA ARG A 13 4.80 -0.17 -14.96
C ARG A 13 3.53 0.12 -14.16
N VAL A 14 2.36 -0.03 -14.77
CA VAL A 14 1.08 0.19 -14.07
C VAL A 14 0.92 -0.80 -12.93
N PHE A 15 1.24 -2.08 -13.15
CA PHE A 15 1.18 -3.10 -12.10
C PHE A 15 2.05 -2.74 -10.90
N ILE A 16 3.30 -2.32 -11.14
CA ILE A 16 4.21 -1.92 -10.06
C ILE A 16 3.65 -0.71 -9.28
N VAL A 17 3.06 0.25 -9.96
CA VAL A 17 2.47 1.44 -9.33
C VAL A 17 1.24 1.06 -8.49
N GLU A 18 0.34 0.23 -9.03
CA GLU A 18 -0.87 -0.24 -8.33
C GLU A 18 -0.53 -1.09 -7.08
N CYS A 19 0.55 -1.87 -7.11
CA CYS A 19 1.02 -2.59 -5.93
C CYS A 19 1.62 -1.65 -4.86
N ALA A 20 2.13 -0.48 -5.26
CA ALA A 20 2.74 0.48 -4.36
C ALA A 20 1.72 1.49 -3.79
N THR A 21 0.49 1.50 -4.29
CA THR A 21 -0.59 2.34 -3.76
C THR A 21 -0.88 1.97 -2.30
N PRO A 22 -1.10 2.96 -1.43
CA PRO A 22 -1.40 2.69 -0.02
C PRO A 22 -2.68 1.86 0.17
N PRO A 23 -2.78 1.11 1.27
CA PRO A 23 -3.93 0.26 1.56
C PRO A 23 -5.22 1.08 1.63
N ALA A 24 -6.30 0.53 1.06
CA ALA A 24 -7.60 1.17 1.02
C ALA A 24 -8.17 1.38 2.43
N VAL A 25 -8.98 2.42 2.62
CA VAL A 25 -9.70 2.69 3.89
C VAL A 25 -10.89 1.74 4.06
N THR A 26 -11.38 1.13 2.98
CA THR A 26 -12.57 0.25 3.00
C THR A 26 -12.43 -0.96 3.95
N PRO A 27 -11.31 -1.71 3.97
CA PRO A 27 -11.07 -2.73 4.98
C PRO A 27 -11.16 -2.22 6.43
N LEU A 28 -10.75 -0.98 6.72
CA LEU A 28 -10.90 -0.41 8.07
C LEU A 28 -12.34 -0.20 8.46
N ILE A 29 -13.18 0.28 7.53
CA ILE A 29 -14.60 0.47 7.78
C ILE A 29 -15.24 -0.86 8.14
N LEU A 30 -14.96 -1.92 7.38
CA LEU A 30 -15.44 -3.27 7.67
C LEU A 30 -14.93 -3.81 9.01
N LEU A 31 -13.69 -3.51 9.37
CA LEU A 31 -13.11 -3.91 10.65
C LEU A 31 -13.73 -3.15 11.83
N ILE A 32 -14.12 -1.89 11.65
CA ILE A 32 -14.84 -1.11 12.66
C ILE A 32 -16.27 -1.62 12.81
N GLU A 33 -16.92 -1.97 11.70
CA GLU A 33 -18.34 -2.34 11.67
C GLU A 33 -18.60 -3.80 12.06
N PHE A 34 -17.69 -4.70 11.72
CA PHE A 34 -17.83 -6.14 11.92
C PHE A 34 -16.70 -6.78 12.74
N GLY A 35 -15.69 -6.02 13.14
CA GLY A 35 -14.58 -6.53 13.94
C GLY A 35 -14.97 -6.71 15.41
N ASP A 36 -14.38 -7.73 16.03
CA ASP A 36 -14.55 -7.98 17.45
C ASP A 36 -13.89 -6.88 18.28
N SER A 37 -14.50 -6.51 19.41
CA SER A 37 -14.02 -5.44 20.29
C SER A 37 -12.93 -5.91 21.26
N THR A 38 -12.49 -7.17 21.15
CA THR A 38 -11.47 -7.76 22.01
C THR A 38 -10.15 -6.99 21.89
N GLU A 39 -9.66 -6.51 23.03
CA GLU A 39 -8.41 -5.79 23.13
C GLU A 39 -7.23 -6.75 23.27
N VAL A 40 -6.14 -6.48 22.55
CA VAL A 40 -4.87 -7.18 22.71
C VAL A 40 -3.84 -6.17 23.19
N GLY A 41 -3.43 -6.28 24.45
CA GLY A 41 -2.51 -5.30 25.04
C GLY A 41 -3.12 -3.91 25.25
N GLY A 42 -4.44 -3.82 25.43
CA GLY A 42 -5.16 -2.56 25.65
C GLY A 42 -5.45 -1.75 24.38
N VAL A 43 -5.31 -2.36 23.20
CA VAL A 43 -5.61 -1.74 21.91
C VAL A 43 -6.58 -2.63 21.14
N THR A 44 -7.61 -2.03 20.55
CA THR A 44 -8.57 -2.75 19.70
C THR A 44 -7.98 -3.01 18.31
N VAL A 45 -8.47 -4.05 17.63
CA VAL A 45 -7.98 -4.40 16.28
C VAL A 45 -8.21 -3.26 15.29
N SER A 46 -9.33 -2.53 15.42
CA SER A 46 -9.66 -1.36 14.59
C SER A 46 -8.73 -0.18 14.83
N GLU A 47 -8.35 0.08 16.08
CA GLU A 47 -7.41 1.15 16.44
C GLU A 47 -5.98 0.86 15.93
N PHE A 48 -5.54 -0.39 16.05
CA PHE A 48 -4.26 -0.83 15.47
C PHE A 48 -4.28 -0.68 13.94
N ALA A 49 -5.32 -1.17 13.28
CA ALA A 49 -5.42 -1.13 11.82
C ALA A 49 -5.50 0.32 11.30
N SER A 50 -6.23 1.21 11.98
CA SER A 50 -6.27 2.64 11.67
C SER A 50 -4.87 3.27 11.69
N THR A 51 -4.10 2.97 12.75
CA THR A 51 -2.71 3.41 12.87
C THR A 51 -1.84 2.88 11.72
N VAL A 52 -1.99 1.61 11.36
CA VAL A 52 -1.26 0.99 10.24
C VAL A 52 -1.59 1.67 8.93
N VAL A 53 -2.87 1.96 8.65
CA VAL A 53 -3.26 2.66 7.42
C VAL A 53 -2.72 4.08 7.39
N MET A 54 -2.80 4.83 8.50
CA MET A 54 -2.20 6.16 8.59
C MET A 54 -0.69 6.10 8.31
N ALA A 55 0.03 5.19 8.97
CA ALA A 55 1.46 5.05 8.81
C ALA A 55 1.85 4.64 7.38
N THR A 56 1.13 3.68 6.79
CA THR A 56 1.39 3.23 5.41
C THR A 56 1.03 4.29 4.37
N MET A 57 0.01 5.11 4.59
CA MET A 57 -0.25 6.29 3.74
C MET A 57 0.92 7.26 3.78
N LEU A 58 1.41 7.61 4.97
CA LEU A 58 2.55 8.51 5.14
C LEU A 58 3.83 7.96 4.51
N VAL A 59 4.10 6.65 4.67
CA VAL A 59 5.27 5.97 4.08
C VAL A 59 5.11 5.79 2.57
N SER A 60 3.88 5.67 2.06
CA SER A 60 3.65 5.51 0.61
C SER A 60 4.11 6.73 -0.18
N ILE A 61 3.99 7.94 0.37
CA ILE A 61 4.40 9.18 -0.30
C ILE A 61 5.90 9.15 -0.67
N PRO A 62 6.85 8.98 0.26
CA PRO A 62 8.25 8.88 -0.08
C PRO A 62 8.58 7.59 -0.84
N ALA A 63 7.90 6.47 -0.55
CA ALA A 63 8.14 5.21 -1.26
C ALA A 63 7.78 5.31 -2.75
N LEU A 64 6.60 5.81 -3.08
CA LEU A 64 6.16 6.07 -4.46
C LEU A 64 7.05 7.12 -5.13
N THR A 65 7.44 8.16 -4.41
CA THR A 65 8.37 9.18 -4.93
C THR A 65 9.70 8.55 -5.35
N LEU A 66 10.28 7.69 -4.50
CA LEU A 66 11.52 6.98 -4.79
C LEU A 66 11.34 5.99 -5.95
N LEU A 67 10.25 5.22 -5.93
CA LEU A 67 9.95 4.23 -6.96
C LEU A 67 9.80 4.90 -8.33
N LEU A 68 9.04 6.00 -8.41
CA LEU A 68 8.91 6.79 -9.64
C LEU A 68 10.23 7.42 -10.09
N ALA A 69 11.07 7.88 -9.15
CA ALA A 69 12.39 8.40 -9.48
C ALA A 69 13.28 7.31 -10.11
N LEU A 70 13.26 6.10 -9.55
CA LEU A 70 13.96 4.93 -10.11
C LEU A 70 13.39 4.48 -11.46
N LEU A 71 12.07 4.60 -11.66
CA LEU A 71 11.42 4.24 -12.93
C LEU A 71 11.71 5.25 -14.06
N ARG A 72 11.92 6.52 -13.71
CA ARG A 72 12.23 7.61 -14.66
C ARG A 72 13.71 7.72 -14.96
N SER A 73 14.56 7.43 -13.98
CA SER A 73 15.97 7.23 -14.23
C SER A 73 16.10 5.94 -15.04
N GLU A 74 16.55 6.03 -16.29
CA GLU A 74 16.77 4.89 -17.22
C GLU A 74 17.84 3.88 -16.70
N THR A 75 18.02 3.77 -15.39
CA THR A 75 18.93 2.85 -14.69
C THR A 75 18.30 1.46 -14.47
N VAL A 76 17.16 1.23 -15.14
CA VAL A 76 16.28 0.06 -15.06
C VAL A 76 15.81 -0.33 -16.47
#